data_AF-A0A3D2MBE0-F1
#
_entry.id   AF-A0A3D2MBE0-F1
#
_cell.length_a   1.000
_cell.length_b   1.000
_cell.length_c   1.000
_cell.angle_alpha   90.00
_cell.angle_beta   90.00
_cell.angle_gamma   90.00
#
_symmetry.space_group_name_H-M   'P 1'
#
loop_
_entity.id
_entity.type
_entity.pdbx_description
1 polymer ?
#
loop_
_entity_poly.entity_id
_entity_poly.type
_entity_poly.pdbx_seq_one_letter_code
_entity_poly.pdbx_strand_id
1 'polypeptide(L)'
;MKENTNKKEEVFLLDLQLISSSIFIIASIVSLLITYNEKLTVTNRKKLFTNKEALNISFYNRIVILVVVVTSLYVGYKNYINEKNNTVAKYKSSLLLSTNVLTLISAIVILFVSYLNKNEQSLTVSDIENPLI
;
A
#
# COMPACT_ATOMS: atom_id res chain seq x y z
N MET A 1 -27.14 20.81 -14.31
CA MET A 1 -25.81 21.25 -13.83
C MET A 1 -25.20 20.32 -12.78
N LYS A 2 -25.95 19.88 -11.73
CA LYS A 2 -25.48 18.90 -10.72
C LYS A 2 -25.04 17.54 -11.27
N GLU A 3 -25.70 17.03 -12.32
CA GLU A 3 -25.37 15.71 -12.90
C GLU A 3 -23.97 15.68 -13.57
N ASN A 4 -23.57 16.77 -14.23
CA ASN A 4 -22.24 16.90 -14.82
C ASN A 4 -21.13 16.98 -13.77
N THR A 5 -21.42 17.53 -12.59
CA THR A 5 -20.44 17.62 -11.50
C THR A 5 -20.19 16.25 -10.88
N ASN A 6 -21.24 15.44 -10.67
CA ASN A 6 -21.11 14.08 -10.16
C ASN A 6 -20.33 13.17 -11.11
N LYS A 7 -20.62 13.23 -12.42
CA LYS A 7 -19.86 12.45 -13.43
C LYS A 7 -18.38 12.81 -13.46
N LYS A 8 -18.03 14.08 -13.32
CA LYS A 8 -16.62 14.52 -13.23
C LYS A 8 -15.94 14.01 -11.96
N GLU A 9 -16.65 14.01 -10.84
CA GLU A 9 -16.14 13.47 -9.58
C GLU A 9 -15.90 11.95 -9.68
N GLU A 10 -16.84 11.19 -10.24
CA GLU A 10 -16.68 9.75 -10.47
C GLU A 10 -15.47 9.43 -11.34
N VAL A 11 -15.28 10.14 -12.46
CA VAL A 11 -14.10 9.98 -13.33
C VAL A 11 -12.82 10.28 -12.56
N PHE A 12 -12.78 11.37 -11.80
CA PHE A 12 -11.61 11.72 -10.99
C PHE A 12 -11.27 10.64 -9.95
N LEU A 13 -12.27 10.06 -9.28
CA LEU A 13 -12.04 8.97 -8.32
C LEU A 13 -11.50 7.71 -9.00
N LEU A 14 -11.98 7.39 -10.20
CA LEU A 14 -11.48 6.27 -11.00
C LEU A 14 -10.03 6.51 -11.46
N ASP A 15 -9.71 7.72 -11.93
CA ASP A 15 -8.34 8.08 -12.32
C ASP A 15 -7.38 7.96 -11.13
N LEU A 16 -7.81 8.45 -9.95
CA LEU A 16 -7.03 8.36 -8.73
C LEU A 16 -6.79 6.88 -8.33
N GLN A 17 -7.80 6.03 -8.46
CA GLN A 17 -7.67 4.60 -8.21
C GLN A 17 -6.73 3.92 -9.22
N LEU A 18 -6.82 4.25 -10.50
CA LEU A 18 -5.94 3.72 -11.55
C LEU A 18 -4.47 4.07 -11.30
N ILE A 19 -4.21 5.33 -10.93
CA ILE A 19 -2.85 5.79 -10.57
C ILE A 19 -2.36 5.02 -9.33
N SER A 20 -3.20 4.96 -8.29
CA SER A 20 -2.88 4.26 -7.03
C SER A 20 -2.55 2.78 -7.26
N SER A 21 -3.36 2.08 -8.06
CA SER A 21 -3.14 0.68 -8.43
C SER A 21 -1.86 0.48 -9.25
N SER A 22 -1.56 1.40 -10.16
CA SER A 22 -0.32 1.35 -10.95
C SER A 22 0.92 1.50 -10.05
N ILE A 23 0.88 2.44 -9.10
CA ILE A 23 1.94 2.62 -8.10
C ILE A 23 2.08 1.38 -7.22
N PHE A 24 0.98 0.78 -6.81
CA PHE A 24 0.98 -0.45 -6.00
C PHE A 24 1.65 -1.63 -6.72
N ILE A 25 1.45 -1.78 -8.03
CA ILE A 25 2.12 -2.81 -8.83
C ILE A 25 3.64 -2.60 -8.81
N ILE A 26 4.10 -1.35 -8.99
CA ILE A 26 5.53 -1.02 -8.93
C ILE A 26 6.09 -1.33 -7.53
N ALA A 27 5.39 -0.94 -6.47
CA ALA A 27 5.78 -1.23 -5.10
C ALA A 27 5.86 -2.74 -4.81
N SER A 28 4.94 -3.52 -5.39
CA SER A 28 4.95 -4.99 -5.30
C SER A 28 6.17 -5.60 -5.99
N ILE A 29 6.57 -5.08 -7.14
CA ILE A 29 7.81 -5.50 -7.83
C ILE A 29 9.03 -5.19 -6.96
N VAL A 30 9.09 -4.01 -6.35
CA VAL A 30 10.18 -3.63 -5.43
C VAL A 30 10.23 -4.57 -4.24
N SER A 31 9.09 -4.90 -3.62
CA SER A 31 9.01 -5.90 -2.54
C SER A 31 9.58 -7.25 -2.95
N LEU A 32 9.24 -7.74 -4.16
CA LEU A 32 9.78 -9.00 -4.68
C LEU A 32 11.30 -8.96 -4.83
N LEU A 33 11.87 -7.84 -5.31
CA LEU A 33 13.31 -7.67 -5.44
C LEU A 33 14.02 -7.69 -4.08
N ILE A 34 13.44 -7.06 -3.05
CA ILE A 34 13.98 -7.09 -1.68
C ILE A 34 13.94 -8.52 -1.13
N THR A 35 12.80 -9.21 -1.24
CA THR A 35 12.67 -10.61 -0.78
C THR A 35 13.68 -11.52 -1.49
N TYR A 36 13.88 -11.33 -2.80
CA TYR A 36 14.88 -12.08 -3.53
C TYR A 36 16.31 -11.75 -3.10
N ASN A 37 16.62 -10.48 -2.84
CA ASN A 37 17.91 -10.07 -2.28
C ASN A 37 18.20 -10.76 -0.94
N GLU A 38 17.20 -10.86 -0.06
CA GLU A 38 17.36 -11.55 1.23
C GLU A 38 17.53 -13.06 1.07
N LYS A 39 16.85 -13.67 0.11
CA LYS A 39 17.13 -15.06 -0.27
C LYS A 39 18.59 -15.25 -0.71
N LEU A 40 19.16 -14.32 -1.47
CA LEU A 40 20.58 -14.38 -1.86
C LEU A 40 21.50 -14.22 -0.64
N THR A 41 21.17 -13.33 0.29
CA THR A 41 21.88 -13.16 1.56
C THR A 41 21.95 -14.47 2.35
N VAL A 42 20.80 -15.12 2.58
CA VAL A 42 20.72 -16.35 3.38
C VAL A 42 21.39 -17.54 2.69
N THR A 43 21.43 -17.55 1.35
CA THR A 43 22.09 -18.60 0.56
C THR A 43 23.57 -18.33 0.29
N ASN A 44 24.18 -17.32 0.94
CA ASN A 44 25.57 -16.87 0.74
C ASN A 44 25.92 -16.60 -0.74
N ARG A 45 24.95 -16.12 -1.52
CA ARG A 45 25.14 -15.71 -2.91
C ARG A 45 25.40 -14.21 -3.00
N LYS A 46 25.98 -13.77 -4.13
CA LYS A 46 26.17 -12.34 -4.41
C LYS A 46 24.82 -11.63 -4.38
N LYS A 47 24.70 -10.60 -3.53
CA LYS A 47 23.48 -9.80 -3.33
C LYS A 47 23.22 -8.86 -4.51
N LEU A 48 21.96 -8.48 -4.70
CA LEU A 48 21.56 -7.44 -5.66
C LEU A 48 21.85 -6.03 -5.12
N PHE A 49 21.63 -5.86 -3.81
CA PHE A 49 21.83 -4.61 -3.09
C PHE A 49 22.74 -4.84 -1.89
N THR A 50 23.43 -3.79 -1.44
CA THR A 50 24.05 -3.81 -0.12
C THR A 50 22.97 -3.84 0.97
N ASN A 51 23.30 -4.27 2.19
CA ASN A 51 22.34 -4.33 3.30
C ASN A 51 21.68 -2.96 3.56
N LYS A 52 22.49 -1.89 3.53
CA LYS A 52 22.00 -0.52 3.75
C LYS A 52 21.05 -0.06 2.65
N GLU A 53 21.33 -0.41 1.40
CA GLU A 53 20.45 -0.13 0.27
C GLU A 53 19.14 -0.90 0.38
N ALA A 54 19.19 -2.22 0.65
CA ALA A 54 17.99 -3.04 0.80
C ALA A 54 17.06 -2.50 1.91
N LEU A 55 17.62 -2.12 3.06
CA LEU A 55 16.88 -1.49 4.17
C LEU A 55 16.23 -0.17 3.78
N ASN A 56 16.98 0.70 3.09
CA ASN A 56 16.45 1.98 2.63
C ASN A 56 15.34 1.80 1.59
N ILE A 57 15.55 0.94 0.59
CA ILE A 57 14.56 0.64 -0.45
C ILE A 57 13.31 0.08 0.20
N SER A 58 13.44 -0.87 1.14
CA SER A 58 12.31 -1.42 1.91
C SER A 58 11.52 -0.33 2.63
N PHE A 59 12.20 0.52 3.39
CA PHE A 59 11.55 1.59 4.15
C PHE A 59 10.80 2.58 3.25
N TYR A 60 11.43 3.06 2.17
CA TYR A 60 10.76 3.97 1.24
C TYR A 60 9.62 3.28 0.48
N ASN A 61 9.74 1.99 0.16
CA ASN A 61 8.66 1.23 -0.45
C ASN A 61 7.43 1.17 0.48
N ARG A 62 7.62 1.01 1.79
CA ARG A 62 6.52 1.06 2.78
C ARG A 62 5.85 2.43 2.86
N ILE A 63 6.62 3.52 2.72
CA ILE A 63 6.05 4.87 2.64
C ILE A 63 5.16 5.00 1.39
N VAL A 64 5.63 4.50 0.24
CA VAL A 64 4.84 4.51 -1.01
C VAL A 64 3.54 3.72 -0.85
N ILE A 65 3.59 2.53 -0.25
CA ILE A 65 2.39 1.72 0.03
C ILE A 65 1.44 2.47 0.97
N LEU A 66 1.94 3.14 2.00
CA LEU A 66 1.09 3.95 2.89
C LEU A 66 0.33 5.05 2.12
N VAL A 67 0.98 5.72 1.16
CA VAL A 67 0.33 6.73 0.31
C VAL A 67 -0.78 6.11 -0.56
N VAL A 68 -0.54 4.94 -1.14
CA VAL A 68 -1.55 4.17 -1.91
C VAL A 68 -2.75 3.82 -1.03
N VAL A 69 -2.51 3.38 0.21
CA VAL A 69 -3.57 2.99 1.15
C VAL A 69 -4.38 4.20 1.61
N VAL A 70 -3.74 5.33 1.92
CA VAL A 70 -4.43 6.59 2.25
C VAL A 70 -5.29 7.07 1.07
N THR A 71 -4.77 6.96 -0.15
CA THR A 71 -5.50 7.30 -1.37
C THR A 71 -6.73 6.42 -1.56
N SER A 72 -6.58 5.11 -1.35
CA SER A 72 -7.67 4.14 -1.45
C SER A 72 -8.74 4.38 -0.37
N LEU A 73 -8.32 4.76 0.84
CA LEU A 73 -9.22 5.16 1.92
C LEU A 73 -10.03 6.41 1.55
N TYR A 74 -9.39 7.42 0.95
CA TYR A 74 -10.07 8.61 0.46
C TYR A 74 -11.13 8.28 -0.61
N VAL A 75 -10.78 7.47 -1.61
CA VAL A 75 -11.73 7.02 -2.64
C VAL A 75 -12.89 6.24 -2.01
N GLY A 76 -12.59 5.31 -1.10
CA GLY A 76 -13.61 4.52 -0.38
C GLY A 76 -14.57 5.39 0.42
N TYR A 77 -14.05 6.43 1.10
CA TYR A 77 -14.88 7.39 1.84
C TYR A 77 -15.81 8.17 0.90
N LYS A 78 -15.28 8.66 -0.23
CA LYS A 78 -16.05 9.38 -1.24
C LYS A 78 -17.16 8.52 -1.85
N ASN A 79 -16.89 7.24 -2.12
CA ASN A 79 -17.90 6.31 -2.61
C ASN A 79 -19.01 6.07 -1.56
N TYR A 80 -18.63 5.87 -0.29
CA TYR A 80 -19.61 5.68 0.80
C TYR A 80 -20.58 6.87 0.95
N ILE A 81 -20.08 8.10 0.86
CA ILE A 81 -20.95 9.29 0.97
C ILE A 81 -21.81 9.54 -0.26
N ASN A 82 -21.42 9.03 -1.45
CA ASN A 82 -22.13 9.22 -2.69
C ASN A 82 -23.29 8.22 -2.87
N GLU A 83 -23.24 7.06 -2.22
CA GLU A 83 -24.25 5.99 -2.31
C GLU A 83 -25.46 6.15 -1.36
N LYS A 84 -25.75 7.38 -0.90
CA LYS A 84 -26.76 7.67 0.15
C LYS A 84 -28.16 7.07 -0.06
N ASN A 85 -28.58 6.87 -1.30
CA ASN A 85 -29.96 6.46 -1.64
C ASN A 85 -30.11 4.96 -1.98
N ASN A 86 -29.02 4.18 -1.95
CA ASN A 86 -29.06 2.75 -2.23
C ASN A 86 -28.50 1.96 -1.04
N THR A 87 -29.38 1.33 -0.27
CA THR A 87 -29.02 0.60 0.96
C THR A 87 -27.98 -0.50 0.72
N VAL A 88 -28.12 -1.26 -0.38
CA VAL A 88 -27.21 -2.37 -0.68
C VAL A 88 -25.85 -1.84 -1.11
N ALA A 89 -25.82 -0.81 -1.96
CA ALA A 89 -24.58 -0.19 -2.38
C ALA A 89 -23.86 0.42 -1.17
N LYS A 90 -24.55 1.26 -0.40
CA LYS A 90 -24.00 1.91 0.79
C LYS A 90 -23.41 0.91 1.79
N TYR A 91 -24.07 -0.23 1.98
CA TYR A 91 -23.55 -1.31 2.83
C TYR A 91 -22.24 -1.89 2.27
N LYS A 92 -22.17 -2.18 0.97
CA LYS A 92 -20.93 -2.63 0.30
C LYS A 92 -19.81 -1.61 0.45
N SER A 93 -20.08 -0.32 0.20
CA SER A 93 -19.08 0.74 0.37
C SER A 93 -18.65 0.90 1.82
N SER A 94 -19.55 0.69 2.79
CA SER A 94 -19.19 0.68 4.21
C SER A 94 -18.22 -0.45 4.54
N LEU A 95 -18.45 -1.66 4.03
CA LEU A 95 -17.54 -2.79 4.22
C LEU A 95 -16.16 -2.52 3.62
N LEU A 96 -16.12 -2.01 2.38
CA LEU A 96 -14.87 -1.64 1.71
C LEU A 96 -14.12 -0.54 2.47
N LEU A 97 -14.84 0.46 3.00
CA LEU A 97 -14.25 1.50 3.83
C LEU A 97 -13.64 0.92 5.10
N SER A 98 -14.34 -0.01 5.78
CA SER A 98 -13.79 -0.71 6.94
C SER A 98 -12.53 -1.52 6.61
N THR A 99 -12.51 -2.20 5.46
CA THR A 99 -11.30 -2.89 4.97
C THR A 99 -10.15 -1.92 4.78
N ASN A 100 -10.38 -0.77 4.14
CA ASN A 100 -9.33 0.25 3.94
C ASN A 100 -8.77 0.80 5.26
N VAL A 101 -9.61 0.94 6.30
CA VAL A 101 -9.14 1.33 7.65
C VAL A 101 -8.24 0.25 8.25
N LEU A 102 -8.62 -1.03 8.14
CA LEU A 102 -7.77 -2.13 8.61
C LEU A 102 -6.45 -2.20 7.85
N THR A 103 -6.48 -2.01 6.53
CA THR A 103 -5.28 -1.94 5.70
C THR A 103 -4.39 -0.77 6.10
N LEU A 104 -4.95 0.40 6.42
CA LEU A 104 -4.19 1.55 6.91
C LEU A 104 -3.46 1.24 8.21
N ILE A 105 -4.15 0.62 9.17
CA ILE A 105 -3.52 0.20 10.44
C ILE A 105 -2.35 -0.76 10.15
N SER A 106 -2.57 -1.75 9.28
CA SER A 106 -1.51 -2.71 8.91
C SER A 106 -0.32 -2.03 8.24
N ALA A 107 -0.55 -1.11 7.29
CA ALA A 107 0.51 -0.37 6.62
C ALA A 107 1.32 0.51 7.59
N ILE A 108 0.68 1.14 8.57
CA ILE A 108 1.37 1.92 9.62
C ILE A 108 2.27 1.02 10.47
N VAL A 109 1.75 -0.13 10.92
CA VAL A 109 2.53 -1.09 11.73
C VAL A 109 3.75 -1.56 10.95
N ILE A 110 3.59 -1.91 9.67
CA ILE A 110 4.69 -2.43 8.86
C ILE A 110 5.71 -1.34 8.53
N LEU A 111 5.28 -0.09 8.31
CA LEU A 111 6.19 1.03 8.18
C LEU A 111 7.02 1.23 9.46
N PHE A 112 6.40 1.08 10.63
CA PHE A 112 7.10 1.18 11.91
C PHE A 112 8.12 0.05 12.10
N VAL A 113 7.77 -1.20 11.76
CA VAL A 113 8.73 -2.32 11.74
C VAL A 113 9.90 -2.00 10.81
N SER A 114 9.64 -1.52 9.59
CA SER A 114 10.70 -1.16 8.65
C SER A 114 11.59 -0.01 9.14
N TYR A 115 11.05 0.91 9.95
CA TYR A 115 11.83 1.96 10.61
C TYR A 115 12.79 1.38 11.65
N LEU A 116 12.33 0.44 12.48
CA LEU A 116 13.17 -0.26 13.46
C LEU A 116 14.31 -1.02 12.77
N ASN A 117 13.99 -1.81 11.74
CA ASN A 117 14.99 -2.59 10.98
C ASN A 117 16.09 -1.71 10.39
N LYS A 118 15.72 -0.53 9.87
CA LYS A 118 16.68 0.44 9.34
C LYS A 118 17.60 0.99 10.43
N ASN A 119 17.08 1.24 11.63
CA ASN A 119 17.87 1.72 12.76
C ASN A 119 18.81 0.63 13.31
N GLU A 120 18.34 -0.62 13.37
CA GLU A 120 19.10 -1.77 13.86
C GLU A 120 20.08 -2.34 12.81
N GLN A 121 20.01 -1.86 11.56
CA GLN A 121 20.78 -2.36 10.42
C GLN A 121 20.64 -3.87 10.18
N SER A 122 19.48 -4.42 10.54
CA SER A 122 19.18 -5.84 10.47
C SER A 122 17.85 -6.07 9.74
N LEU A 123 17.83 -7.11 8.91
CA LEU A 123 16.64 -7.61 8.22
C LEU A 123 16.60 -9.12 8.50
N THR A 124 15.64 -9.56 9.30
CA THR A 124 15.44 -10.99 9.57
C THR A 124 14.37 -11.56 8.64
N VAL A 125 14.37 -12.88 8.45
CA VAL A 125 13.36 -13.55 7.62
C VAL A 125 11.94 -13.30 8.14
N SER A 126 11.76 -13.23 9.47
CA SER A 126 10.49 -12.87 10.12
C SER A 126 10.01 -11.46 9.76
N ASP A 127 10.91 -10.53 9.45
CA ASP A 127 10.55 -9.16 9.07
C ASP A 127 10.07 -9.06 7.61
N ILE A 128 10.28 -10.10 6.81
CA ILE A 128 9.95 -10.18 5.39
C ILE A 128 8.61 -10.91 5.18
N GLU A 129 8.01 -11.49 6.22
CA GLU A 129 6.81 -12.34 6.11
C GLU A 129 5.58 -11.64 5.50
N ASN A 130 5.57 -10.31 5.41
CA ASN A 130 4.50 -9.59 4.75
C ASN A 130 4.98 -8.66 3.62
N PRO A 131 5.36 -9.19 2.44
CA PRO A 131 5.85 -8.38 1.33
C PRO A 131 4.75 -7.57 0.61
N LEU A 132 3.48 -7.82 0.93
CA LEU A 132 2.31 -7.36 0.17
C LEU A 132 1.50 -6.27 0.88
N ILE A 133 1.83 -5.93 2.12
CA ILE A 133 1.25 -4.81 2.88
C ILE A 133 2.39 -3.99 3.45
#